data_AF-A0A3L6PID3-F1
#
_entry.id   AF-A0A3L6PID3-F1
#
_cell.length_a   1.000
_cell.length_b   1.000
_cell.length_c   1.000
_cell.angle_alpha   90.00
_cell.angle_beta   90.00
_cell.angle_gamma   90.00
#
_symmetry.space_group_name_H-M   'P 1'
#
loop_
_entity.id
_entity.type
_entity.pdbx_description
1 polymer ?
#
loop_
_entity_poly.entity_id
_entity_poly.type
_entity_poly.pdbx_seq_one_letter_code
_entity_poly.pdbx_strand_id
1 'polypeptide(L)'
;MPPPPSSSPPPRLLAGGEHLPPPTSASSPEHPFLSAHLLLPSPSPSPADLSSPHLPHALAFAFLTQPSPLPRHLLVALHAAGARFPAFYQAFASALLSLPFPLLLPHPRARLLLAASELARAAAPGFGSLLASLLRRVPFPGDARLLELFTEHASFLADEEPQLLASAVFAFLRLLARNRLAPAPSSAECKDCEECKSVKSLEECRGKLVSFCVSMLRDHFQVCALIGRDLVRSLHELALVPEFQPLWRDLMPDCVGDVCRMSTPGWCTALAITAEMETQLLFMMNNVKWGDQKRYQLWYVRKHLMMPGGEERIPDIVRFICCGYHPTNEVMHSGVIARWAVIGWLLTFCRKGYVVANAKLALFYDWLFFEEGRGSIMNIEPAMLLMVNSVSQYTDITNMLLEFLFLLIDNYDVRRKHAIACCVRSAFGVLVKKRVISSLEQLTCCEKLSPLLRQKLVAFLSSSNPGAAEDSCGKPTAIVSKETELKKSVCSS
;
A
#
# COMPACT_ATOMS: atom_id res chain seq x y z
N MET A 1 33.95 -37.16 45.03
CA MET A 1 33.92 -37.70 43.66
C MET A 1 33.14 -36.73 42.76
N PRO A 2 33.56 -36.54 41.51
CA PRO A 2 33.61 -35.24 40.84
C PRO A 2 32.35 -34.91 40.01
N PRO A 3 32.14 -33.63 39.65
CA PRO A 3 31.24 -33.24 38.56
C PRO A 3 31.94 -33.32 37.19
N PRO A 4 31.23 -33.64 36.09
CA PRO A 4 31.69 -33.49 34.70
C PRO A 4 31.23 -32.13 34.10
N PRO A 5 31.79 -31.66 32.97
CA PRO A 5 32.55 -30.41 32.96
C PRO A 5 31.96 -29.26 32.14
N SER A 6 32.57 -28.10 32.39
CA SER A 6 32.44 -26.78 31.78
C SER A 6 32.58 -26.74 30.25
N SER A 7 31.66 -26.03 29.59
CA SER A 7 31.79 -25.51 28.22
C SER A 7 32.60 -24.21 28.20
N SER A 8 33.68 -24.17 27.41
CA SER A 8 34.50 -22.98 27.14
C SER A 8 34.18 -22.37 25.76
N PRO A 9 34.55 -21.09 25.51
CA PRO A 9 33.83 -20.13 24.64
C PRO A 9 34.37 -20.04 23.20
N PRO A 10 33.74 -19.27 22.27
CA PRO A 10 34.15 -19.22 20.88
C PRO A 10 35.20 -18.13 20.61
N PRO A 11 36.09 -18.29 19.60
CA PRO A 11 36.91 -17.18 19.13
C PRO A 11 36.44 -16.62 17.77
N ARG A 12 36.70 -15.32 17.60
CA ARG A 12 36.55 -14.49 16.38
C ARG A 12 37.90 -14.34 15.64
N LEU A 13 37.84 -13.77 14.41
CA LEU A 13 38.88 -13.05 13.61
C LEU A 13 39.81 -13.93 12.74
N LEU A 14 40.41 -13.56 11.59
CA LEU A 14 40.34 -12.51 10.53
C LEU A 14 41.43 -12.86 9.46
N ALA A 15 41.20 -12.49 8.18
CA ALA A 15 42.13 -11.91 7.16
C ALA A 15 43.33 -12.66 6.47
N GLY A 16 43.50 -12.37 5.15
CA GLY A 16 44.74 -12.34 4.31
C GLY A 16 45.04 -13.63 3.49
N GLY A 17 45.16 -13.68 2.14
CA GLY A 17 46.15 -13.06 1.20
C GLY A 17 47.43 -13.93 1.13
N GLU A 18 48.00 -14.48 0.03
CA GLU A 18 48.17 -14.08 -1.38
C GLU A 18 48.54 -15.26 -2.32
N HIS A 19 48.60 -14.97 -3.64
CA HIS A 19 49.29 -15.61 -4.78
C HIS A 19 48.46 -16.40 -5.84
N LEU A 20 48.41 -15.80 -7.04
CA LEU A 20 47.99 -16.34 -8.36
C LEU A 20 49.23 -16.86 -9.13
N PRO A 21 49.08 -17.83 -10.08
CA PRO A 21 48.83 -17.50 -11.50
C PRO A 21 47.76 -18.41 -12.19
N PRO A 22 47.31 -18.09 -13.43
CA PRO A 22 46.08 -18.61 -14.08
C PRO A 22 46.30 -20.00 -14.74
N PRO A 23 45.29 -20.78 -15.22
CA PRO A 23 44.19 -20.35 -16.09
C PRO A 23 42.82 -21.10 -15.99
N THR A 24 41.82 -20.52 -16.68
CA THR A 24 40.65 -21.16 -17.32
C THR A 24 40.02 -22.40 -16.65
N SER A 25 38.83 -22.24 -16.07
CA SER A 25 37.62 -23.04 -16.40
C SER A 25 36.49 -22.72 -15.43
N ALA A 26 35.27 -22.82 -15.97
CA ALA A 26 34.01 -22.42 -15.37
C ALA A 26 33.73 -23.12 -14.03
N SER A 27 33.38 -22.35 -13.01
CA SER A 27 32.43 -22.75 -11.96
C SER A 27 32.00 -21.52 -11.16
N SER A 28 31.03 -20.79 -11.70
CA SER A 28 30.14 -19.96 -10.89
C SER A 28 29.01 -20.87 -10.37
N PRO A 29 28.41 -20.64 -9.18
CA PRO A 29 27.25 -21.41 -8.76
C PRO A 29 26.13 -21.19 -9.79
N GLU A 30 25.76 -22.26 -10.49
CA GLU A 30 24.77 -22.21 -11.57
C GLU A 30 23.43 -21.68 -11.05
N HIS A 31 22.95 -20.60 -11.67
CA HIS A 31 21.62 -20.09 -11.43
C HIS A 31 20.60 -21.15 -11.88
N PRO A 32 19.54 -21.49 -11.11
CA PRO A 32 18.60 -22.56 -11.44
C PRO A 32 17.85 -22.41 -12.79
N PHE A 33 17.97 -21.26 -13.45
CA PHE A 33 17.42 -21.02 -14.79
C PHE A 33 18.36 -21.51 -15.92
N LEU A 34 19.66 -21.68 -15.68
CA LEU A 34 20.61 -22.12 -16.71
C LEU A 34 20.45 -23.62 -17.03
N SER A 35 20.19 -24.46 -16.02
CA SER A 35 20.02 -25.91 -16.20
C SER A 35 18.65 -26.28 -16.81
N ALA A 36 17.68 -25.36 -16.82
CA ALA A 36 16.33 -25.61 -17.34
C ALA A 36 16.27 -25.71 -18.88
N HIS A 37 17.24 -25.11 -19.57
CA HIS A 37 17.35 -25.15 -21.03
C HIS A 37 17.68 -26.53 -21.60
N LEU A 38 18.28 -27.41 -20.80
CA LEU A 38 18.72 -28.74 -21.24
C LEU A 38 17.61 -29.80 -21.21
N LEU A 39 16.38 -29.41 -20.84
CA LEU A 39 15.24 -30.33 -20.63
C LEU A 39 14.04 -30.05 -21.55
N LEU A 40 14.24 -29.43 -22.72
CA LEU A 40 13.16 -29.31 -23.69
C LEU A 40 12.73 -30.71 -24.17
N PRO A 41 11.44 -31.08 -24.07
CA PRO A 41 10.99 -32.40 -24.50
C PRO A 41 11.02 -32.52 -26.03
N SER A 42 11.41 -33.69 -26.50
CA SER A 42 11.14 -34.21 -27.85
C SER A 42 9.65 -34.03 -28.22
N PRO A 43 9.27 -34.00 -29.51
CA PRO A 43 7.91 -33.65 -29.97
C PRO A 43 6.79 -34.63 -29.57
N SER A 44 7.07 -35.59 -28.68
CA SER A 44 6.09 -36.46 -28.02
C SER A 44 6.54 -36.73 -26.57
N PRO A 45 6.04 -36.00 -25.56
CA PRO A 45 6.47 -36.22 -24.18
C PRO A 45 5.91 -37.55 -23.65
N SER A 46 6.77 -38.37 -23.05
CA SER A 46 6.34 -39.57 -22.35
C SER A 46 5.66 -39.19 -21.02
N PRO A 47 4.77 -40.03 -20.48
CA PRO A 47 4.14 -39.84 -19.15
C PRO A 47 5.10 -39.47 -18.00
N ALA A 48 6.35 -39.93 -18.07
CA ALA A 48 7.36 -39.77 -17.03
C ALA A 48 8.11 -38.42 -17.09
N ASP A 49 8.16 -37.77 -18.25
CA ASP A 49 8.91 -36.51 -18.43
C ASP A 49 8.23 -35.33 -17.73
N LEU A 50 6.91 -35.42 -17.52
CA LEU A 50 6.12 -34.32 -16.98
C LEU A 50 5.97 -34.35 -15.44
N SER A 51 6.42 -35.41 -14.75
CA SER A 51 6.47 -35.48 -13.28
C SER A 51 7.73 -34.84 -12.67
N SER A 52 8.63 -34.29 -13.50
CA SER A 52 9.86 -33.65 -13.04
C SER A 52 9.56 -32.37 -12.26
N PRO A 53 10.18 -32.16 -11.08
CA PRO A 53 10.06 -30.89 -10.33
C PRO A 53 10.60 -29.68 -11.12
N HIS A 54 11.37 -29.92 -12.18
CA HIS A 54 11.93 -28.88 -13.05
C HIS A 54 11.01 -28.46 -14.19
N LEU A 55 9.98 -29.25 -14.52
CA LEU A 55 9.08 -28.95 -15.64
C LEU A 55 8.44 -27.56 -15.54
N PRO A 56 7.90 -27.10 -14.39
CA PRO A 56 7.31 -25.77 -14.30
C PRO A 56 8.30 -24.65 -14.59
N HIS A 57 9.56 -24.81 -14.18
CA HIS A 57 10.62 -23.84 -14.41
C HIS A 57 11.07 -23.84 -15.88
N ALA A 58 11.24 -25.02 -16.47
CA ALA A 58 11.61 -25.16 -17.88
C ALA A 58 10.50 -24.60 -18.79
N LEU A 59 9.23 -24.89 -18.48
CA LEU A 59 8.12 -24.34 -19.25
C LEU A 59 7.99 -22.82 -19.05
N ALA A 60 8.13 -22.31 -17.83
CA ALA A 60 8.14 -20.87 -17.58
C ALA A 60 9.26 -20.18 -18.38
N PHE A 61 10.47 -20.75 -18.35
CA PHE A 61 11.59 -20.25 -19.13
C PHE A 61 11.28 -20.23 -20.64
N ALA A 62 10.79 -21.35 -21.19
CA ALA A 62 10.42 -21.44 -22.61
C ALA A 62 9.32 -20.44 -22.97
N PHE A 63 8.29 -20.31 -22.14
CA PHE A 63 7.19 -19.37 -22.34
C PHE A 63 7.67 -17.91 -22.42
N LEU A 64 8.66 -17.55 -21.61
CA LEU A 64 9.18 -16.18 -21.52
C LEU A 64 10.18 -15.81 -22.61
N THR A 65 10.88 -16.79 -23.18
CA THR A 65 12.04 -16.54 -24.05
C THR A 65 11.83 -16.91 -25.51
N GLN A 66 10.81 -17.71 -25.83
CA GLN A 66 10.54 -18.10 -27.20
C GLN A 66 10.17 -16.90 -28.08
N PRO A 67 10.64 -16.87 -29.35
CA PRO A 67 10.37 -15.78 -30.29
C PRO A 67 8.86 -15.52 -30.46
N SER A 68 8.51 -14.29 -30.83
CA SER A 68 7.14 -13.91 -31.18
C SER A 68 6.75 -14.49 -32.56
N PRO A 69 5.52 -15.00 -32.76
CA PRO A 69 4.43 -15.13 -31.79
C PRO A 69 4.60 -16.34 -30.85
N LEU A 70 3.87 -16.38 -29.72
CA LEU A 70 3.92 -17.55 -28.81
C LEU A 70 3.61 -18.84 -29.60
N PRO A 71 4.51 -19.83 -29.59
CA PRO A 71 4.19 -21.11 -30.21
C PRO A 71 2.99 -21.77 -29.50
N ARG A 72 1.94 -22.09 -30.26
CA ARG A 72 0.68 -22.68 -29.74
C ARG A 72 0.92 -23.93 -28.90
N HIS A 73 1.95 -24.72 -29.21
CA HIS A 73 2.29 -25.92 -28.45
C HIS A 73 2.66 -25.63 -26.99
N LEU A 74 3.17 -24.44 -26.65
CA LEU A 74 3.49 -24.07 -25.27
C LEU A 74 2.23 -23.81 -24.44
N LEU A 75 1.20 -23.22 -25.04
CA LEU A 75 -0.12 -23.05 -24.39
C LEU A 75 -0.77 -24.41 -24.15
N VAL A 76 -0.72 -25.29 -25.16
CA VAL A 76 -1.23 -26.66 -25.02
C VAL A 76 -0.47 -27.41 -23.93
N ALA A 77 0.87 -27.29 -23.89
CA ALA A 77 1.69 -27.91 -22.87
C ALA A 77 1.38 -27.38 -21.46
N LEU A 78 1.19 -26.06 -21.30
CA LEU A 78 0.81 -25.42 -20.04
C LEU A 78 -0.47 -26.05 -19.47
N HIS A 79 -1.53 -26.10 -20.28
CA HIS A 79 -2.82 -26.61 -19.82
C HIS A 79 -2.85 -28.13 -19.69
N ALA A 80 -2.16 -28.87 -20.58
CA ALA A 80 -2.05 -30.33 -20.47
C ALA A 80 -1.29 -30.73 -19.19
N ALA A 81 -0.20 -30.03 -18.85
CA ALA A 81 0.54 -30.26 -17.62
C ALA A 81 -0.31 -29.88 -16.39
N GLY A 82 -1.01 -28.74 -16.42
CA GLY A 82 -1.90 -28.33 -15.34
C GLY A 82 -3.07 -29.28 -15.09
N ALA A 83 -3.67 -29.84 -16.14
CA ALA A 83 -4.73 -30.84 -16.04
C ALA A 83 -4.23 -32.19 -15.49
N ARG A 84 -2.97 -32.53 -15.78
CA ARG A 84 -2.37 -33.82 -15.41
C ARG A 84 -1.74 -33.81 -14.02
N PHE A 85 -1.21 -32.68 -13.58
CA PHE A 85 -0.47 -32.55 -12.33
C PHE A 85 -1.07 -31.43 -11.46
N PRO A 86 -1.77 -31.76 -10.36
CA PRO A 86 -2.49 -30.77 -9.56
C PRO A 86 -1.63 -29.61 -9.03
N ALA A 87 -0.36 -29.86 -8.72
CA ALA A 87 0.57 -28.85 -8.20
C ALA A 87 1.26 -28.00 -9.29
N PHE A 88 1.07 -28.33 -10.57
CA PHE A 88 1.83 -27.74 -11.66
C PHE A 88 1.57 -26.24 -11.82
N TYR A 89 0.31 -25.81 -11.84
CA TYR A 89 -0.02 -24.39 -11.98
C TYR A 89 0.57 -23.54 -10.85
N GLN A 90 0.48 -24.02 -9.61
CA GLN A 90 1.07 -23.36 -8.46
C GLN A 90 2.59 -23.25 -8.59
N ALA A 91 3.27 -24.32 -9.02
CA ALA A 91 4.70 -24.32 -9.23
C ALA A 91 5.13 -23.42 -10.40
N PHE A 92 4.36 -23.37 -11.48
CA PHE A 92 4.60 -22.50 -12.64
C PHE A 92 4.41 -21.03 -12.25
N ALA A 93 3.33 -20.69 -11.53
CA ALA A 93 3.12 -19.35 -11.00
C ALA A 93 4.24 -18.93 -10.03
N SER A 94 4.69 -19.85 -9.16
CA SER A 94 5.83 -19.62 -8.25
C SER A 94 7.13 -19.35 -9.02
N ALA A 95 7.40 -20.10 -10.08
CA ALA A 95 8.56 -19.87 -10.94
C ALA A 95 8.54 -18.46 -11.56
N LEU A 96 7.38 -18.00 -12.05
CA LEU A 96 7.21 -16.63 -12.56
C LEU A 96 7.37 -15.56 -11.47
N LEU A 97 6.86 -15.82 -10.26
CA LEU A 97 6.98 -14.91 -9.11
C LEU A 97 8.42 -14.72 -8.65
N SER A 98 9.26 -15.77 -8.78
CA SER A 98 10.68 -15.75 -8.39
C SER A 98 11.57 -14.86 -9.27
N LEU A 99 11.06 -14.41 -10.42
CA LEU A 99 11.86 -13.65 -11.39
C LEU A 99 12.21 -12.24 -10.86
N PRO A 100 13.44 -11.77 -11.08
CA PRO A 100 13.84 -10.41 -10.74
C PRO A 100 13.22 -9.41 -11.73
N PHE A 101 11.95 -9.06 -11.52
CA PHE A 101 11.16 -8.22 -12.42
C PHE A 101 11.85 -6.92 -12.90
N PRO A 102 12.57 -6.17 -12.04
CA PRO A 102 13.30 -4.98 -12.47
C PRO A 102 14.36 -5.25 -13.55
N LEU A 103 14.89 -6.48 -13.59
CA LEU A 103 15.93 -6.90 -14.54
C LEU A 103 15.38 -7.59 -15.79
N LEU A 104 14.07 -7.87 -15.85
CA LEU A 104 13.47 -8.52 -17.01
C LEU A 104 13.51 -7.63 -18.24
N LEU A 105 13.86 -8.21 -19.39
CA LEU A 105 13.74 -7.55 -20.69
C LEU A 105 12.27 -7.33 -21.07
N PRO A 106 11.94 -6.39 -21.97
CA PRO A 106 10.57 -6.10 -22.36
C PRO A 106 9.78 -7.31 -22.86
N HIS A 107 10.40 -8.16 -23.68
CA HIS A 107 9.76 -9.35 -24.23
C HIS A 107 9.34 -10.35 -23.14
N PRO A 108 10.23 -10.82 -22.24
CA PRO A 108 9.84 -11.59 -21.06
C PRO A 108 8.77 -10.93 -20.19
N ARG A 109 8.75 -9.60 -20.03
CA ARG A 109 7.68 -8.92 -19.27
C ARG A 109 6.32 -9.06 -19.95
N ALA A 110 6.26 -8.86 -21.26
CA ALA A 110 5.03 -9.05 -22.04
C ALA A 110 4.55 -10.50 -21.98
N ARG A 111 5.47 -11.47 -22.07
CA ARG A 111 5.18 -12.91 -21.90
C ARG A 111 4.71 -13.28 -20.50
N LEU A 112 5.25 -12.64 -19.47
CA LEU A 112 4.81 -12.85 -18.09
C LEU A 112 3.36 -12.40 -17.91
N LEU A 113 2.98 -11.24 -18.47
CA LEU A 113 1.59 -10.76 -18.45
C LEU A 113 0.66 -11.68 -19.25
N LEU A 114 1.13 -12.22 -20.38
CA LEU A 114 0.40 -13.25 -21.12
C LEU A 114 0.17 -14.49 -20.26
N ALA A 115 1.22 -15.02 -19.63
CA ALA A 115 1.11 -16.17 -18.75
C ALA A 115 0.12 -15.92 -17.59
N ALA A 116 0.17 -14.73 -16.98
CA ALA A 116 -0.78 -14.35 -15.93
C ALA A 116 -2.23 -14.32 -16.43
N SER A 117 -2.46 -13.84 -17.67
CA SER A 117 -3.78 -13.87 -18.32
C SER A 117 -4.26 -15.29 -18.61
N GLU A 118 -3.40 -16.18 -19.08
CA GLU A 118 -3.76 -17.59 -19.30
C GLU A 118 -4.12 -18.31 -17.99
N LEU A 119 -3.36 -18.07 -16.92
CA LEU A 119 -3.65 -18.64 -15.60
C LEU A 119 -4.97 -18.10 -15.03
N ALA A 120 -5.23 -16.80 -15.16
CA ALA A 120 -6.47 -16.19 -14.69
C ALA A 120 -7.70 -16.73 -15.45
N ARG A 121 -7.61 -16.84 -16.79
CA ARG A 121 -8.69 -17.38 -17.62
C ARG A 121 -9.02 -18.83 -17.29
N ALA A 122 -8.01 -19.62 -16.92
CA ALA A 122 -8.17 -21.00 -16.50
C ALA A 122 -8.55 -21.15 -15.01
N ALA A 123 -8.73 -20.04 -14.27
CA ALA A 123 -8.87 -20.03 -12.80
C ALA A 123 -7.82 -20.93 -12.10
N ALA A 124 -6.60 -20.94 -12.64
CA ALA A 124 -5.58 -21.89 -12.29
C ALA A 124 -4.92 -21.57 -10.94
N PRO A 125 -4.66 -22.55 -10.05
CA PRO A 125 -4.01 -22.30 -8.76
C PRO A 125 -2.76 -21.42 -8.87
N GLY A 126 -2.69 -20.38 -8.04
CA GLY A 126 -1.56 -19.44 -8.00
C GLY A 126 -1.72 -18.20 -8.90
N PHE A 127 -2.78 -18.10 -9.72
CA PHE A 127 -3.01 -16.90 -10.52
C PHE A 127 -3.20 -15.63 -9.66
N GLY A 128 -3.91 -15.75 -8.54
CA GLY A 128 -4.22 -14.60 -7.68
C GLY A 128 -2.98 -13.97 -7.04
N SER A 129 -2.06 -14.79 -6.54
CA SER A 129 -0.79 -14.31 -5.98
C SER A 129 0.12 -13.67 -7.04
N LEU A 130 0.11 -14.22 -8.27
CA LEU A 130 0.82 -13.64 -9.41
C LEU A 130 0.27 -12.26 -9.77
N LEU A 131 -1.05 -12.11 -9.87
CA LEU A 131 -1.69 -10.82 -10.17
C LEU A 131 -1.48 -9.80 -9.04
N ALA A 132 -1.62 -10.19 -7.78
CA ALA A 132 -1.34 -9.31 -6.64
C ALA A 132 0.12 -8.81 -6.64
N SER A 133 1.08 -9.69 -6.96
CA SER A 133 2.49 -9.33 -7.11
C SER A 133 2.73 -8.36 -8.27
N LEU A 134 2.01 -8.53 -9.38
CA LEU A 134 2.08 -7.63 -10.54
C LEU A 134 1.46 -6.27 -10.26
N LEU A 135 0.35 -6.21 -9.53
CA LEU A 135 -0.24 -4.96 -9.03
C LEU A 135 0.73 -4.17 -8.15
N ARG A 136 1.64 -4.83 -7.44
CA ARG A 136 2.66 -4.15 -6.63
C ARG A 136 3.79 -3.50 -7.45
N ARG A 137 3.84 -3.78 -8.76
CA ARG A 137 4.91 -3.34 -9.67
C ARG A 137 4.50 -2.19 -10.58
N VAL A 138 3.21 -1.87 -10.68
CA VAL A 138 2.69 -0.77 -11.51
C VAL A 138 3.17 0.61 -10.98
N PRO A 139 3.38 1.60 -11.86
CA PRO A 139 3.31 1.52 -13.31
C PRO A 139 4.59 0.94 -13.94
N PHE A 140 4.44 0.20 -15.05
CA PHE A 140 5.55 -0.30 -15.86
C PHE A 140 5.10 -0.51 -17.32
N PRO A 141 6.00 -0.52 -18.32
CA PRO A 141 5.61 -0.72 -19.71
C PRO A 141 4.81 -2.02 -19.90
N GLY A 142 3.54 -1.89 -20.34
CA GLY A 142 2.63 -3.00 -20.57
C GLY A 142 1.65 -3.36 -19.48
N ASP A 143 1.70 -2.64 -18.38
CA ASP A 143 0.73 -2.74 -17.29
C ASP A 143 -0.74 -2.53 -17.70
N ALA A 144 -1.04 -1.91 -18.86
CA ALA A 144 -2.42 -1.82 -19.38
C ALA A 144 -3.07 -3.19 -19.58
N ARG A 145 -2.28 -4.23 -19.81
CA ARG A 145 -2.80 -5.60 -19.92
C ARG A 145 -3.36 -6.14 -18.60
N LEU A 146 -2.84 -5.67 -17.46
CA LEU A 146 -3.44 -6.00 -16.16
C LEU A 146 -4.84 -5.37 -16.05
N LEU A 147 -4.99 -4.12 -16.48
CA LEU A 147 -6.31 -3.46 -16.51
C LEU A 147 -7.30 -4.23 -17.38
N GLU A 148 -6.88 -4.69 -18.57
CA GLU A 148 -7.73 -5.48 -19.46
C GLU A 148 -8.15 -6.81 -18.80
N LEU A 149 -7.21 -7.53 -18.17
CA LEU A 149 -7.48 -8.76 -17.44
C LEU A 149 -8.49 -8.54 -16.30
N PHE A 150 -8.26 -7.52 -15.46
CA PHE A 150 -9.16 -7.20 -14.36
C PHE A 150 -10.54 -6.76 -14.84
N THR A 151 -10.62 -6.12 -16.01
CA THR A 151 -11.89 -5.72 -16.63
C THR A 151 -12.64 -6.95 -17.18
N GLU A 152 -11.94 -7.84 -17.90
CA GLU A 152 -12.51 -9.06 -18.49
C GLU A 152 -13.07 -10.00 -17.43
N HIS A 153 -12.38 -10.13 -16.30
CA HIS A 153 -12.72 -11.08 -15.24
C HIS A 153 -13.37 -10.43 -14.00
N ALA A 154 -13.85 -9.19 -14.09
CA ALA A 154 -14.33 -8.43 -12.93
C ALA A 154 -15.42 -9.16 -12.13
N SER A 155 -16.44 -9.71 -12.80
CA SER A 155 -17.54 -10.43 -12.14
C SER A 155 -17.05 -11.70 -11.44
N PHE A 156 -16.29 -12.53 -12.15
CA PHE A 156 -15.66 -13.73 -11.59
C PHE A 156 -14.80 -13.42 -10.36
N LEU A 157 -13.98 -12.37 -10.44
CA LEU A 157 -13.12 -11.95 -9.33
C LEU A 157 -13.93 -11.37 -8.17
N ALA A 158 -15.07 -10.72 -8.43
CA ALA A 158 -15.93 -10.22 -7.36
C ALA A 158 -16.51 -11.36 -6.51
N ASP A 159 -16.85 -12.48 -7.14
CA ASP A 159 -17.46 -13.64 -6.48
C ASP A 159 -16.41 -14.56 -5.83
N GLU A 160 -15.33 -14.88 -6.55
CA GLU A 160 -14.36 -15.91 -6.14
C GLU A 160 -13.10 -15.34 -5.47
N GLU A 161 -12.66 -14.13 -5.86
CA GLU A 161 -11.41 -13.52 -5.38
C GLU A 161 -11.59 -12.03 -5.01
N PRO A 162 -12.54 -11.67 -4.13
CA PRO A 162 -12.94 -10.28 -3.90
C PRO A 162 -11.80 -9.41 -3.37
N GLN A 163 -10.89 -9.99 -2.56
CA GLN A 163 -9.71 -9.26 -2.08
C GLN A 163 -8.78 -8.86 -3.25
N LEU A 164 -8.64 -9.71 -4.26
CA LEU A 164 -7.79 -9.43 -5.42
C LEU A 164 -8.39 -8.33 -6.29
N LEU A 165 -9.71 -8.34 -6.50
CA LEU A 165 -10.40 -7.26 -7.19
C LEU A 165 -10.28 -5.94 -6.42
N ALA A 166 -10.49 -5.97 -5.10
CA ALA A 166 -10.30 -4.81 -4.23
C ALA A 166 -8.85 -4.29 -4.28
N SER A 167 -7.87 -5.19 -4.36
CA SER A 167 -6.45 -4.85 -4.54
C SER A 167 -6.19 -4.11 -5.84
N ALA A 168 -6.79 -4.57 -6.95
CA ALA A 168 -6.67 -3.91 -8.24
C ALA A 168 -7.29 -2.50 -8.22
N VAL A 169 -8.53 -2.39 -7.71
CA VAL A 169 -9.21 -1.10 -7.55
C VAL A 169 -8.36 -0.15 -6.71
N PHE A 170 -7.86 -0.59 -5.57
CA PHE A 170 -7.02 0.23 -4.70
C PHE A 170 -5.75 0.70 -5.41
N ALA A 171 -4.99 -0.22 -6.01
CA ALA A 171 -3.75 0.12 -6.73
C ALA A 171 -4.02 1.14 -7.84
N PHE A 172 -5.08 0.95 -8.63
CA PHE A 172 -5.45 1.84 -9.72
C PHE A 172 -5.96 3.21 -9.25
N LEU A 173 -6.74 3.28 -8.18
CA LEU A 173 -7.13 4.55 -7.55
C LEU A 173 -5.90 5.33 -7.07
N ARG A 174 -4.91 4.65 -6.47
CA ARG A 174 -3.66 5.28 -6.03
C ARG A 174 -2.78 5.76 -7.19
N LEU A 175 -2.84 5.10 -8.34
CA LEU A 175 -2.14 5.56 -9.55
C LEU A 175 -2.83 6.75 -10.23
N LEU A 176 -4.16 6.73 -10.29
CA LEU A 176 -4.96 7.85 -10.80
C LEU A 176 -4.76 9.12 -9.96
N ALA A 177 -4.42 8.95 -8.68
CA ALA A 177 -4.06 10.06 -7.81
C ALA A 177 -2.76 10.74 -8.27
N ARG A 178 -2.90 11.91 -8.89
CA ARG A 178 -1.87 12.94 -9.18
C ARG A 178 -0.55 12.43 -9.78
N ASN A 179 -0.50 12.33 -11.11
CA ASN A 179 0.73 12.19 -11.93
C ASN A 179 1.60 10.97 -11.62
N ARG A 180 1.01 9.87 -11.12
CA ARG A 180 1.74 8.64 -10.80
C ARG A 180 1.63 7.56 -11.87
N LEU A 181 0.99 7.86 -13.00
CA LEU A 181 0.81 6.93 -14.11
C LEU A 181 2.05 6.79 -14.99
N ALA A 182 2.92 7.81 -15.02
CA ALA A 182 4.13 7.78 -15.82
C ALA A 182 5.08 6.68 -15.31
N PRO A 183 5.47 5.71 -16.14
CA PRO A 183 6.44 4.69 -15.76
C PRO A 183 7.82 5.32 -15.52
N ALA A 184 8.66 4.66 -14.71
CA ALA A 184 10.03 5.10 -14.52
C ALA A 184 10.80 5.09 -15.86
N PRO A 185 11.66 6.08 -16.14
CA PRO A 185 12.28 6.30 -17.46
C PRO A 185 13.34 5.27 -17.89
N SER A 186 13.34 4.05 -17.34
CA SER A 186 14.49 3.13 -17.40
C SER A 186 14.23 1.78 -18.07
N SER A 187 13.21 1.65 -18.93
CA SER A 187 13.05 0.41 -19.70
C SER A 187 13.73 0.52 -21.06
N ALA A 188 14.69 -0.36 -21.34
CA ALA A 188 15.12 -0.63 -22.70
C ALA A 188 13.90 -0.93 -23.58
N GLU A 189 13.84 -0.39 -24.80
CA GLU A 189 12.77 -0.68 -25.75
C GLU A 189 13.14 -1.91 -26.60
N CYS A 190 12.18 -2.80 -26.83
CA CYS A 190 12.35 -3.90 -27.77
C CYS A 190 11.70 -3.50 -29.10
N LYS A 191 12.52 -3.12 -30.09
CA LYS A 191 12.03 -2.62 -31.39
C LYS A 191 11.72 -3.71 -32.41
N ASP A 192 12.30 -4.90 -32.21
CA ASP A 192 12.25 -6.00 -33.19
C ASP A 192 11.17 -7.07 -32.88
N CYS A 193 10.26 -6.81 -31.94
CA CYS A 193 9.21 -7.75 -31.55
C CYS A 193 7.81 -7.13 -31.70
N GLU A 194 6.96 -7.74 -32.54
CA GLU A 194 5.57 -7.30 -32.76
C GLU A 194 4.73 -7.34 -31.47
N GLU A 195 4.92 -8.37 -30.63
CA GLU A 195 4.24 -8.44 -29.32
C GLU A 195 4.59 -7.23 -28.45
N CYS A 196 5.87 -6.81 -28.43
CA CYS A 196 6.33 -5.65 -27.68
C CYS A 196 5.84 -4.30 -28.25
N LYS A 197 5.63 -4.19 -29.57
CA LYS A 197 5.12 -2.95 -30.21
C LYS A 197 3.66 -2.66 -29.85
N SER A 198 2.88 -3.70 -29.58
CA SER A 198 1.45 -3.57 -29.25
C SER A 198 1.16 -3.21 -27.78
N VAL A 199 2.21 -3.15 -26.96
CA VAL A 199 2.11 -3.00 -25.50
C VAL A 199 1.80 -1.56 -25.11
N LYS A 200 0.64 -1.34 -24.49
CA LYS A 200 0.23 -0.02 -23.98
C LYS A 200 0.56 0.14 -22.50
N SER A 201 0.78 1.38 -22.10
CA SER A 201 0.88 1.76 -20.69
C SER A 201 -0.48 2.13 -20.10
N LEU A 202 -0.61 2.07 -18.77
CA LEU A 202 -1.76 2.60 -18.04
C LEU A 202 -1.95 4.11 -18.25
N GLU A 203 -0.87 4.84 -18.53
CA GLU A 203 -0.93 6.25 -18.89
C GLU A 203 -1.68 6.46 -20.21
N GLU A 204 -1.35 5.71 -21.25
CA GLU A 204 -2.08 5.73 -22.53
C GLU A 204 -3.53 5.26 -22.38
N CYS A 205 -3.78 4.35 -21.44
CA CYS A 205 -5.10 3.79 -21.16
C CYS A 205 -5.83 4.50 -20.00
N ARG A 206 -5.45 5.73 -19.64
CA ARG A 206 -6.02 6.46 -18.48
C ARG A 206 -7.56 6.49 -18.49
N GLY A 207 -8.19 6.74 -19.64
CA GLY A 207 -9.66 6.77 -19.75
C GLY A 207 -10.31 5.43 -19.38
N LYS A 208 -9.74 4.32 -19.86
CA LYS A 208 -10.20 2.96 -19.50
C LYS A 208 -9.98 2.68 -18.01
N LEU A 209 -8.85 3.14 -17.45
CA LEU A 209 -8.53 2.97 -16.04
C LEU A 209 -9.55 3.68 -15.14
N VAL A 210 -9.92 4.93 -15.47
CA VAL A 210 -10.98 5.67 -14.78
C VAL A 210 -12.31 4.93 -14.89
N SER A 211 -12.68 4.50 -16.10
CA SER A 211 -13.93 3.77 -16.35
C SER A 211 -14.00 2.49 -15.51
N PHE A 212 -12.92 1.71 -15.44
CA PHE A 212 -12.82 0.52 -14.61
C PHE A 212 -13.09 0.84 -13.14
N CYS A 213 -12.33 1.77 -12.54
CA CYS A 213 -12.50 2.13 -11.14
C CYS A 213 -13.94 2.60 -10.83
N VAL A 214 -14.52 3.42 -11.69
CA VAL A 214 -15.89 3.92 -11.52
C VAL A 214 -16.93 2.79 -11.62
N SER A 215 -16.77 1.88 -12.59
CA SER A 215 -17.65 0.70 -12.71
C SER A 215 -17.58 -0.19 -11.47
N MET A 216 -16.37 -0.51 -10.98
CA MET A 216 -16.21 -1.36 -9.81
C MET A 216 -16.82 -0.74 -8.55
N LEU A 217 -16.67 0.58 -8.36
CA LEU A 217 -17.26 1.28 -7.22
C LEU A 217 -18.79 1.33 -7.28
N ARG A 218 -19.38 1.32 -8.48
CA ARG A 218 -20.83 1.32 -8.67
C ARG A 218 -21.41 -0.09 -8.56
N ASP A 219 -20.81 -1.04 -9.25
CA ASP A 219 -21.38 -2.36 -9.51
C ASP A 219 -20.95 -3.39 -8.45
N HIS A 220 -19.78 -3.18 -7.82
CA HIS A 220 -19.17 -4.09 -6.84
C HIS A 220 -18.73 -3.35 -5.56
N PHE A 221 -19.53 -2.39 -5.08
CA PHE A 221 -19.16 -1.54 -3.95
C PHE A 221 -18.75 -2.32 -2.69
N GLN A 222 -19.42 -3.43 -2.36
CA GLN A 222 -19.09 -4.24 -1.19
C GLN A 222 -17.68 -4.83 -1.26
N VAL A 223 -17.23 -5.20 -2.47
CA VAL A 223 -15.85 -5.64 -2.71
C VAL A 223 -14.89 -4.48 -2.52
N CYS A 224 -15.21 -3.29 -3.07
CA CYS A 224 -14.38 -2.10 -2.86
C CYS A 224 -14.31 -1.69 -1.38
N ALA A 225 -15.38 -1.85 -0.61
CA ALA A 225 -15.43 -1.51 0.81
C ALA A 225 -14.43 -2.33 1.66
N LEU A 226 -13.96 -3.48 1.18
CA LEU A 226 -12.89 -4.28 1.82
C LEU A 226 -11.58 -3.49 2.00
N ILE A 227 -11.35 -2.44 1.19
CA ILE A 227 -10.21 -1.53 1.32
C ILE A 227 -10.27 -0.76 2.65
N GLY A 228 -11.47 -0.53 3.19
CA GLY A 228 -11.71 0.26 4.40
C GLY A 228 -11.46 1.76 4.20
N ARG A 229 -11.10 2.46 5.28
CA ARG A 229 -11.01 3.93 5.31
C ARG A 229 -10.10 4.56 4.24
N ASP A 230 -9.06 3.86 3.79
CA ASP A 230 -8.17 4.38 2.73
C ASP A 230 -8.83 4.39 1.33
N LEU A 231 -9.98 3.73 1.15
CA LEU A 231 -10.84 3.93 -0.02
C LEU A 231 -11.33 5.38 -0.07
N VAL A 232 -11.91 5.86 1.02
CA VAL A 232 -12.43 7.23 1.13
C VAL A 232 -11.33 8.25 0.90
N ARG A 233 -10.13 8.01 1.46
CA ARG A 233 -8.95 8.85 1.22
C ARG A 233 -8.59 8.91 -0.27
N SER A 234 -8.60 7.77 -0.94
CA SER A 234 -8.27 7.68 -2.37
C SER A 234 -9.30 8.43 -3.22
N LEU A 235 -10.59 8.28 -2.89
CA LEU A 235 -11.65 9.00 -3.59
C LEU A 235 -11.54 10.51 -3.36
N HIS A 236 -11.15 10.98 -2.15
CA HIS A 236 -11.03 12.42 -1.87
C HIS A 236 -10.00 13.07 -2.78
N GLU A 237 -8.88 12.39 -3.02
CA GLU A 237 -7.84 12.85 -3.95
C GLU A 237 -8.32 12.90 -5.41
N LEU A 238 -9.40 12.17 -5.73
CA LEU A 238 -10.01 12.07 -7.06
C LEU A 238 -11.33 12.86 -7.18
N ALA A 239 -11.73 13.62 -6.15
CA ALA A 239 -13.03 14.31 -6.14
C ALA A 239 -13.20 15.34 -7.27
N LEU A 240 -12.10 15.89 -7.80
CA LEU A 240 -12.11 16.83 -8.92
C LEU A 240 -12.14 16.14 -10.30
N VAL A 241 -12.00 14.82 -10.35
CA VAL A 241 -12.08 14.05 -11.60
C VAL A 241 -13.57 13.89 -11.95
N PRO A 242 -14.05 14.40 -13.10
CA PRO A 242 -15.48 14.47 -13.41
C PRO A 242 -16.21 13.13 -13.28
N GLU A 243 -15.58 12.04 -13.68
CA GLU A 243 -16.15 10.69 -13.67
C GLU A 243 -16.41 10.15 -12.25
N PHE A 244 -15.68 10.66 -11.24
CA PHE A 244 -15.88 10.29 -9.83
C PHE A 244 -16.92 11.17 -9.12
N GLN A 245 -17.29 12.33 -9.68
CA GLN A 245 -18.25 13.23 -9.04
C GLN A 245 -19.66 12.64 -8.82
N PRO A 246 -20.23 11.84 -9.75
CA PRO A 246 -21.50 11.16 -9.51
C PRO A 246 -21.43 10.21 -8.30
N LEU A 247 -20.33 9.46 -8.14
CA LEU A 247 -20.14 8.57 -6.99
C LEU A 247 -20.20 9.35 -5.67
N TRP A 248 -19.62 10.55 -5.63
CA TRP A 248 -19.67 11.43 -4.46
C TRP A 248 -21.07 11.93 -4.11
N ARG A 249 -21.93 12.14 -5.11
CA ARG A 249 -23.31 12.56 -4.88
C ARG A 249 -24.21 11.40 -4.47
N ASP A 250 -24.05 10.26 -5.13
CA ASP A 250 -25.05 9.20 -5.12
C ASP A 250 -24.72 8.10 -4.09
N LEU A 251 -23.44 7.77 -3.89
CA LEU A 251 -23.01 6.63 -3.08
C LEU A 251 -22.49 7.05 -1.71
N MET A 252 -21.68 8.11 -1.69
CA MET A 252 -20.86 8.48 -0.53
C MET A 252 -21.60 9.06 0.68
N PRO A 253 -22.76 9.76 0.58
CA PRO A 253 -23.43 10.32 1.75
C PRO A 253 -23.80 9.29 2.83
N ASP A 254 -24.15 8.07 2.42
CA ASP A 254 -24.65 7.03 3.32
C ASP A 254 -23.55 6.06 3.76
N CYS A 255 -22.65 5.66 2.86
CA CYS A 255 -21.68 4.59 3.14
C CYS A 255 -20.34 5.06 3.73
N VAL A 256 -19.97 6.35 3.59
CA VAL A 256 -18.64 6.83 4.00
C VAL A 256 -18.41 6.67 5.50
N GLY A 257 -19.46 6.85 6.31
CA GLY A 257 -19.33 6.73 7.76
C GLY A 257 -18.88 5.35 8.19
N ASP A 258 -19.45 4.33 7.56
CA ASP A 258 -19.19 2.93 7.90
C ASP A 258 -17.82 2.49 7.36
N VAL A 259 -17.52 2.84 6.09
CA VAL A 259 -16.21 2.53 5.49
C VAL A 259 -15.07 3.24 6.23
N CYS A 260 -15.25 4.47 6.70
CA CYS A 260 -14.25 5.18 7.50
C CYS A 260 -13.95 4.50 8.85
N ARG A 261 -14.92 3.79 9.44
CA ARG A 261 -14.70 3.03 10.67
C ARG A 261 -13.95 1.72 10.41
N MET A 262 -14.07 1.15 9.21
CA MET A 262 -13.30 -0.02 8.80
C MET A 262 -11.82 0.30 8.74
N SER A 263 -10.99 -0.52 9.39
CA SER A 263 -9.54 -0.42 9.31
C SER A 263 -9.05 -0.82 7.92
N THR A 264 -8.09 -0.09 7.39
CA THR A 264 -7.43 -0.46 6.15
C THR A 264 -6.58 -1.73 6.35
N PRO A 265 -6.79 -2.80 5.59
CA PRO A 265 -5.99 -4.01 5.69
C PRO A 265 -4.51 -3.80 5.34
N GLY A 266 -3.62 -4.63 5.90
CA GLY A 266 -2.18 -4.54 5.66
C GLY A 266 -1.79 -4.65 4.18
N TRP A 267 -2.50 -5.46 3.38
CA TRP A 267 -2.25 -5.61 1.95
C TRP A 267 -2.45 -4.30 1.17
N CYS A 268 -3.37 -3.42 1.57
CA CYS A 268 -3.52 -2.09 0.97
C CYS A 268 -2.26 -1.26 1.19
N THR A 269 -1.75 -1.22 2.43
CA THR A 269 -0.56 -0.41 2.75
C THR A 269 0.69 -0.88 1.98
N ALA A 270 0.82 -2.19 1.77
CA ALA A 270 1.91 -2.78 0.99
C ALA A 270 1.77 -2.50 -0.52
N LEU A 271 0.55 -2.39 -1.05
CA LEU A 271 0.28 -2.03 -2.46
C LEU A 271 0.50 -0.53 -2.74
N ALA A 272 0.34 0.33 -1.74
CA ALA A 272 0.48 1.77 -1.91
C ALA A 272 1.94 2.23 -2.14
N ILE A 273 2.92 1.36 -1.83
CA ILE A 273 4.35 1.58 -2.05
C ILE A 273 4.98 0.40 -2.79
N THR A 274 6.10 0.64 -3.48
CA THR A 274 6.79 -0.45 -4.19
C THR A 274 7.46 -1.41 -3.20
N ALA A 275 7.64 -2.67 -3.60
CA ALA A 275 8.37 -3.66 -2.78
C ALA A 275 9.80 -3.23 -2.42
N GLU A 276 10.43 -2.45 -3.30
CA GLU A 276 11.76 -1.89 -3.03
C GLU A 276 11.71 -0.77 -1.98
N MET A 277 10.71 0.12 -2.04
CA MET A 277 10.50 1.15 -1.02
C MET A 277 10.27 0.49 0.35
N GLU A 278 9.42 -0.53 0.41
CA GLU A 278 9.17 -1.29 1.64
C GLU A 278 10.46 -1.87 2.22
N THR A 279 11.22 -2.63 1.41
CA THR A 279 12.49 -3.23 1.84
C THR A 279 13.44 -2.19 2.42
N GLN A 280 13.59 -1.03 1.76
CA GLN A 280 14.51 0.01 2.21
C GLN A 280 14.02 0.74 3.47
N LEU A 281 12.72 1.00 3.59
CA LEU A 281 12.11 1.60 4.78
C LEU A 281 12.22 0.67 5.98
N LEU A 282 11.89 -0.61 5.80
CA LEU A 282 12.01 -1.63 6.83
C LEU A 282 13.46 -1.81 7.25
N PHE A 283 14.40 -1.83 6.30
CA PHE A 283 15.82 -1.88 6.64
C PHE A 283 16.21 -0.71 7.54
N MET A 284 15.81 0.51 7.16
CA MET A 284 16.06 1.72 7.95
C MET A 284 15.51 1.58 9.38
N MET A 285 14.24 1.21 9.53
CA MET A 285 13.57 1.17 10.83
C MET A 285 13.83 -0.10 11.68
N ASN A 286 14.48 -1.13 11.13
CA ASN A 286 14.85 -2.35 11.86
C ASN A 286 16.35 -2.49 12.12
N ASN A 287 17.21 -1.85 11.32
CA ASN A 287 18.64 -2.12 11.33
C ASN A 287 19.52 -0.88 11.53
N VAL A 288 19.05 0.31 11.15
CA VAL A 288 19.88 1.52 11.18
C VAL A 288 19.79 2.18 12.55
N LYS A 289 20.93 2.29 13.24
CA LYS A 289 21.03 2.93 14.55
C LYS A 289 20.76 4.43 14.46
N TRP A 290 20.19 4.98 15.53
CA TRP A 290 20.00 6.41 15.67
C TRP A 290 21.33 7.15 15.54
N GLY A 291 21.39 8.14 14.65
CA GLY A 291 22.60 8.88 14.30
C GLY A 291 23.15 8.51 12.91
N ASP A 292 22.95 7.27 12.46
CA ASP A 292 23.55 6.75 11.22
C ASP A 292 22.62 6.84 10.00
N GLN A 293 21.40 7.38 10.17
CA GLN A 293 20.36 7.39 9.14
C GLN A 293 20.68 8.24 7.89
N LYS A 294 21.58 9.23 8.00
CA LYS A 294 21.76 10.28 6.97
C LYS A 294 22.05 9.71 5.58
N ARG A 295 22.91 8.69 5.49
CA ARG A 295 23.28 8.06 4.21
C ARG A 295 22.12 7.28 3.59
N TYR A 296 21.39 6.52 4.41
CA TYR A 296 20.24 5.73 3.98
C TYR A 296 19.08 6.61 3.52
N GLN A 297 18.82 7.69 4.25
CA GLN A 297 17.85 8.72 3.87
C GLN A 297 18.21 9.35 2.52
N LEU A 298 19.47 9.72 2.31
CA LEU A 298 19.94 10.30 1.05
C LEU A 298 19.77 9.33 -0.13
N TRP A 299 20.10 8.05 0.05
CA TRP A 299 19.90 7.02 -0.97
C TRP A 299 18.43 6.83 -1.32
N TYR A 300 17.57 6.77 -0.31
CA TYR A 300 16.14 6.63 -0.49
C TYR A 300 15.55 7.82 -1.26
N VAL A 301 15.85 9.05 -0.84
CA VAL A 301 15.37 10.27 -1.51
C VAL A 301 15.81 10.35 -2.96
N ARG A 302 17.11 10.13 -3.22
CA ARG A 302 17.65 10.20 -4.59
C ARG A 302 16.95 9.21 -5.53
N LYS A 303 16.65 8.02 -5.03
CA LYS A 303 16.04 6.96 -5.83
C LYS A 303 14.53 7.16 -6.02
N HIS A 304 13.83 7.54 -4.97
CA HIS A 304 12.37 7.43 -4.93
C HIS A 304 11.62 8.77 -4.91
N LEU A 305 12.24 9.83 -4.39
CA LEU A 305 11.57 11.12 -4.16
C LEU A 305 12.10 12.24 -5.07
N MET A 306 13.34 12.15 -5.57
CA MET A 306 13.93 13.10 -6.54
C MET A 306 13.60 12.77 -8.00
N MET A 307 12.45 12.15 -8.24
CA MET A 307 11.92 11.85 -9.57
C MET A 307 10.63 12.65 -9.79
N PRO A 308 10.21 12.91 -11.04
CA PRO A 308 8.91 13.50 -11.31
C PRO A 308 7.79 12.71 -10.61
N GLY A 309 6.92 13.37 -9.86
CA GLY A 309 5.85 12.70 -9.10
C GLY A 309 6.32 11.99 -7.81
N GLY A 310 7.60 12.14 -7.43
CA GLY A 310 8.19 11.43 -6.29
C GLY A 310 7.69 11.90 -4.93
N GLU A 311 7.60 13.21 -4.70
CA GLU A 311 7.09 13.76 -3.44
C GLU A 311 5.61 13.42 -3.22
N GLU A 312 4.83 13.28 -4.30
CA GLU A 312 3.43 12.88 -4.23
C GLU A 312 3.25 11.51 -3.58
N ARG A 313 4.27 10.65 -3.55
CA ARG A 313 4.24 9.33 -2.90
C ARG A 313 4.40 9.39 -1.38
N ILE A 314 4.87 10.50 -0.83
CA ILE A 314 5.13 10.67 0.62
C ILE A 314 3.91 10.34 1.48
N PRO A 315 2.67 10.78 1.16
CA PRO A 315 1.49 10.41 1.94
C PRO A 315 1.29 8.91 2.07
N ASP A 316 1.50 8.13 1.00
CA ASP A 316 1.35 6.67 1.04
C ASP A 316 2.51 6.00 1.79
N ILE A 317 3.72 6.55 1.73
CA ILE A 317 4.84 6.13 2.59
C ILE A 317 4.52 6.37 4.07
N VAL A 318 3.92 7.53 4.40
CA VAL A 318 3.48 7.82 5.77
C VAL A 318 2.40 6.83 6.23
N ARG A 319 1.42 6.50 5.37
CA ARG A 319 0.41 5.45 5.67
C ARG A 319 1.08 4.11 5.93
N PHE A 320 2.05 3.71 5.10
CA PHE A 320 2.80 2.47 5.31
C PHE A 320 3.54 2.46 6.65
N ILE A 321 4.25 3.54 7.01
CA ILE A 321 4.96 3.61 8.30
C ILE A 321 3.99 3.54 9.48
N CYS A 322 2.82 4.16 9.38
CA CYS A 322 1.83 4.15 10.47
C CYS A 322 1.13 2.79 10.59
N CYS A 323 0.68 2.21 9.48
CA CYS A 323 -0.28 1.09 9.47
C CYS A 323 0.28 -0.22 8.93
N GLY A 324 1.30 -0.17 8.07
CA GLY A 324 1.92 -1.35 7.46
C GLY A 324 3.10 -1.91 8.24
N TYR A 325 3.73 -1.10 9.11
CA TYR A 325 4.87 -1.52 9.92
C TYR A 325 4.69 -1.19 11.40
N HIS A 326 4.58 -2.23 12.23
CA HIS A 326 4.55 -2.16 13.69
C HIS A 326 5.79 -2.86 14.27
N PRO A 327 6.79 -2.11 14.79
CA PRO A 327 8.00 -2.71 15.34
C PRO A 327 7.68 -3.59 16.56
N THR A 328 8.45 -4.67 16.74
CA THR A 328 8.41 -5.46 17.97
C THR A 328 9.03 -4.68 19.13
N ASN A 329 8.74 -5.09 20.38
CA ASN A 329 9.35 -4.48 21.57
C ASN A 329 10.88 -4.51 21.52
N GLU A 330 11.46 -5.59 21.01
CA GLU A 330 12.92 -5.73 20.82
C GLU A 330 13.46 -4.62 19.90
N VAL A 331 12.81 -4.40 18.76
CA VAL A 331 13.20 -3.36 17.81
C VAL A 331 13.06 -1.97 18.45
N MET A 332 11.94 -1.71 19.14
CA MET A 332 11.71 -0.41 19.81
C MET A 332 12.79 -0.08 20.85
N HIS A 333 13.34 -1.08 21.55
CA HIS A 333 14.39 -0.89 22.55
C HIS A 333 15.82 -1.06 22.00
N SER A 334 15.98 -1.33 20.71
CA SER A 334 17.28 -1.61 20.09
C SER A 334 18.09 -0.37 19.68
N GLY A 335 17.55 0.85 19.88
CA GLY A 335 18.23 2.11 19.51
C GLY A 335 18.29 2.37 17.99
N VAL A 336 17.43 1.71 17.21
CA VAL A 336 17.26 2.02 15.79
C VAL A 336 16.44 3.30 15.59
N ILE A 337 16.50 3.87 14.39
CA ILE A 337 15.69 5.04 14.05
C ILE A 337 14.18 4.73 14.19
N ALA A 338 13.50 5.57 14.96
CA ALA A 338 12.07 5.42 15.23
C ALA A 338 11.19 5.87 14.05
N ARG A 339 10.00 5.28 13.96
CA ARG A 339 9.00 5.59 12.91
C ARG A 339 8.67 7.07 12.81
N TRP A 340 8.46 7.73 13.95
CA TRP A 340 8.13 9.16 14.00
C TRP A 340 9.25 10.03 13.41
N ALA A 341 10.52 9.65 13.57
CA ALA A 341 11.66 10.40 13.06
C ALA A 341 11.78 10.25 11.53
N VAL A 342 11.49 9.06 10.99
CA VAL A 342 11.38 8.85 9.54
C VAL A 342 10.26 9.72 8.95
N ILE A 343 9.10 9.78 9.60
CA ILE A 343 7.98 10.65 9.16
C ILE A 343 8.37 12.12 9.22
N GLY A 344 8.97 12.57 10.32
CA GLY A 344 9.46 13.96 10.47
C GLY A 344 10.43 14.34 9.35
N TRP A 345 11.36 13.44 9.02
CA TRP A 345 12.27 13.59 7.88
C TRP A 345 11.52 13.69 6.54
N LEU A 346 10.57 12.78 6.26
CA LEU A 346 9.80 12.80 5.01
C LEU A 346 9.02 14.12 4.82
N LEU A 347 8.48 14.70 5.89
CA LEU A 347 7.77 15.98 5.83
C LEU A 347 8.68 17.12 5.35
N THR A 348 9.99 17.07 5.61
CA THR A 348 10.94 18.08 5.12
C THR A 348 11.18 18.04 3.60
N PHE A 349 10.77 16.95 2.92
CA PHE A 349 10.90 16.78 1.48
C PHE A 349 9.66 17.18 0.68
N CYS A 350 8.57 17.53 1.37
CA CYS A 350 7.35 18.00 0.72
C CYS A 350 7.49 19.47 0.32
N ARG A 351 7.62 19.77 -0.97
CA ARG A 351 7.79 21.15 -1.47
C ARG A 351 6.46 21.80 -1.84
N LYS A 352 5.52 21.02 -2.37
CA LYS A 352 4.17 21.49 -2.73
C LYS A 352 3.27 21.48 -1.51
N GLY A 353 2.55 22.59 -1.27
CA GLY A 353 1.67 22.75 -0.10
C GLY A 353 0.61 21.64 0.03
N TYR A 354 0.05 21.17 -1.08
CA TYR A 354 -0.91 20.05 -1.04
C TYR A 354 -0.28 18.72 -0.65
N VAL A 355 0.99 18.48 -0.97
CA VAL A 355 1.68 17.23 -0.62
C VAL A 355 1.88 17.20 0.88
N VAL A 356 2.33 18.33 1.47
CA VAL A 356 2.43 18.49 2.92
C VAL A 356 1.07 18.25 3.58
N ALA A 357 -0.01 18.85 3.07
CA ALA A 357 -1.37 18.67 3.60
C ALA A 357 -1.82 17.20 3.54
N ASN A 358 -1.60 16.51 2.42
CA ASN A 358 -1.94 15.09 2.27
C ASN A 358 -1.08 14.19 3.18
N ALA A 359 0.19 14.53 3.39
CA ALA A 359 1.07 13.78 4.29
C ALA A 359 0.63 13.92 5.77
N LYS A 360 0.24 15.14 6.18
CA LYS A 360 -0.35 15.36 7.51
C LYS A 360 -1.70 14.66 7.66
N LEU A 361 -2.54 14.68 6.62
CA LEU A 361 -3.80 13.94 6.62
C LEU A 361 -3.54 12.44 6.78
N ALA A 362 -2.58 11.88 6.03
CA ALA A 362 -2.18 10.47 6.14
C ALA A 362 -1.68 10.10 7.55
N LEU A 363 -0.94 11.01 8.20
CA LEU A 363 -0.43 10.85 9.56
C LEU A 363 -1.55 10.86 10.62
N PHE A 364 -2.55 11.73 10.46
CA PHE A 364 -3.68 11.84 11.39
C PHE A 364 -4.90 11.00 10.99
N TYR A 365 -4.85 10.26 9.88
CA TYR A 365 -6.04 9.63 9.30
C TYR A 365 -6.72 8.65 10.26
N ASP A 366 -5.92 7.83 10.95
CA ASP A 366 -6.45 6.90 11.96
C ASP A 366 -6.93 7.57 13.24
N TRP A 367 -6.50 8.81 13.52
CA TRP A 367 -6.98 9.57 14.67
C TRP A 367 -8.45 9.99 14.50
N LEU A 368 -8.85 10.33 13.27
CA LEU A 368 -10.20 10.83 12.98
C LEU A 368 -11.30 9.79 13.25
N PHE A 369 -10.93 8.50 13.18
CA PHE A 369 -11.81 7.35 13.34
C PHE A 369 -11.25 6.36 14.37
N PHE A 370 -10.52 6.86 15.36
CA PHE A 370 -9.95 6.03 16.40
C PHE A 370 -11.05 5.54 17.36
N GLU A 371 -11.02 4.25 17.66
CA GLU A 371 -11.92 3.59 18.58
C GLU A 371 -11.10 2.72 19.54
N GLU A 372 -11.19 2.98 20.83
CA GLU A 372 -10.49 2.19 21.84
C GLU A 372 -10.98 0.74 21.82
N GLY A 373 -10.07 -0.23 21.76
CA GLY A 373 -10.39 -1.66 21.70
C GLY A 373 -10.41 -2.24 20.28
N ARG A 374 -10.70 -1.43 19.26
CA ARG A 374 -10.60 -1.84 17.84
C ARG A 374 -9.37 -1.25 17.14
N GLY A 375 -9.06 0.01 17.40
CA GLY A 375 -7.94 0.73 16.79
C GLY A 375 -6.59 0.31 17.37
N SER A 376 -5.60 0.08 16.50
CA SER A 376 -4.22 -0.13 16.92
C SER A 376 -3.57 1.17 17.36
N ILE A 377 -3.01 1.18 18.57
CA ILE A 377 -2.24 2.31 19.12
C ILE A 377 -1.05 2.63 18.21
N MET A 378 -0.45 1.59 17.59
CA MET A 378 0.69 1.74 16.69
C MET A 378 0.35 2.59 15.45
N ASN A 379 -0.94 2.74 15.08
CA ASN A 379 -1.35 3.59 13.96
C ASN A 379 -1.36 5.08 14.30
N ILE A 380 -1.60 5.42 15.57
CA ILE A 380 -1.75 6.82 16.02
C ILE A 380 -0.51 7.36 16.74
N GLU A 381 0.27 6.46 17.34
CA GLU A 381 1.54 6.72 18.03
C GLU A 381 2.51 7.65 17.26
N PRO A 382 2.76 7.45 15.95
CA PRO A 382 3.85 8.16 15.28
C PRO A 382 3.64 9.67 15.25
N ALA A 383 2.38 10.11 15.12
CA ALA A 383 2.03 11.53 15.12
C ALA A 383 2.29 12.18 16.49
N MET A 384 1.89 11.48 17.57
CA MET A 384 2.11 11.94 18.93
C MET A 384 3.59 12.03 19.27
N LEU A 385 4.34 10.96 18.99
CA LEU A 385 5.78 10.94 19.25
C LEU A 385 6.52 11.98 18.41
N LEU A 386 6.11 12.22 17.17
CA LEU A 386 6.70 13.29 16.36
C LEU A 386 6.49 14.66 17.00
N MET A 387 5.28 14.98 17.44
CA MET A 387 4.98 16.24 18.14
C MET A 387 5.80 16.39 19.42
N VAL A 388 5.74 15.40 20.32
CA VAL A 388 6.41 15.46 21.61
C VAL A 388 7.94 15.54 21.49
N ASN A 389 8.55 14.74 20.59
CA ASN A 389 10.01 14.75 20.43
C ASN A 389 10.50 15.98 19.64
N SER A 390 9.61 16.69 18.93
CA SER A 390 9.97 17.90 18.18
C SER A 390 9.76 19.18 18.97
N VAL A 391 8.85 19.22 19.95
CA VAL A 391 8.41 20.47 20.60
C VAL A 391 9.52 21.29 21.26
N SER A 392 10.64 20.67 21.64
CA SER A 392 11.75 21.33 22.32
C SER A 392 12.76 21.98 21.35
N GLN A 393 13.03 21.36 20.20
CA GLN A 393 14.09 21.77 19.26
C GLN A 393 13.56 22.19 17.89
N TYR A 394 12.43 21.62 17.47
CA TYR A 394 11.81 21.81 16.16
C TYR A 394 10.33 22.17 16.35
N THR A 395 10.06 23.20 17.15
CA THR A 395 8.70 23.56 17.59
C THR A 395 7.75 23.85 16.43
N ASP A 396 8.28 24.36 15.32
CA ASP A 396 7.50 24.62 14.10
C ASP A 396 6.79 23.36 13.58
N ILE A 397 7.43 22.18 13.69
CA ILE A 397 6.80 20.90 13.33
C ILE A 397 5.59 20.65 14.22
N THR A 398 5.72 20.87 15.52
CA THR A 398 4.64 20.63 16.48
C THR A 398 3.48 21.60 16.30
N ASN A 399 3.78 22.90 16.12
CA ASN A 399 2.79 23.91 15.79
C ASN A 399 2.03 23.53 14.52
N MET A 400 2.76 23.20 13.45
CA MET A 400 2.22 22.83 12.15
C MET A 400 1.33 21.58 12.18
N LEU A 401 1.67 20.59 13.01
CA LEU A 401 0.88 19.36 13.18
C LEU A 401 -0.37 19.60 14.03
N LEU A 402 -0.26 20.32 15.16
CA LEU A 402 -1.41 20.63 16.02
C LEU A 402 -2.42 21.54 15.32
N GLU A 403 -1.94 22.57 14.62
CA GLU A 403 -2.79 23.43 13.80
C GLU A 403 -3.57 22.61 12.78
N PHE A 404 -2.88 21.72 12.05
CA PHE A 404 -3.52 20.88 11.05
C PHE A 404 -4.51 19.88 11.67
N LEU A 405 -4.19 19.27 12.81
CA LEU A 405 -5.12 18.39 13.51
C LEU A 405 -6.42 19.11 13.87
N PHE A 406 -6.32 20.35 14.37
CA PHE A 406 -7.51 21.14 14.65
C PHE A 406 -8.29 21.52 13.38
N LEU A 407 -7.60 21.84 12.28
CA LEU A 407 -8.25 22.05 10.99
C LEU A 407 -9.01 20.80 10.52
N LEU A 408 -8.44 19.61 10.70
CA LEU A 408 -9.12 18.35 10.38
C LEU A 408 -10.36 18.12 11.24
N ILE A 409 -10.26 18.32 12.55
CA ILE A 409 -11.41 18.17 13.46
C ILE A 409 -12.55 19.09 13.03
N ASP A 410 -12.22 20.33 12.68
CA ASP A 410 -13.21 21.35 12.35
C ASP A 410 -13.81 21.16 10.94
N ASN A 411 -13.05 20.59 9.98
CA ASN A 411 -13.40 20.67 8.55
C ASN A 411 -13.36 19.36 7.76
N TYR A 412 -12.81 18.26 8.28
CA TYR A 412 -12.71 17.01 7.50
C TYR A 412 -14.09 16.48 7.12
N ASP A 413 -15.01 16.43 8.10
CA ASP A 413 -16.41 16.15 7.87
C ASP A 413 -17.26 16.94 8.88
N VAL A 414 -17.83 18.03 8.39
CA VAL A 414 -18.61 18.98 9.19
C VAL A 414 -19.82 18.29 9.85
N ARG A 415 -20.43 17.28 9.20
CA ARG A 415 -21.59 16.55 9.75
C ARG A 415 -21.19 15.69 10.94
N ARG A 416 -19.96 15.17 10.95
CA ARG A 416 -19.42 14.28 11.99
C ARG A 416 -18.37 14.94 12.88
N LYS A 417 -18.28 16.27 12.86
CA LYS A 417 -17.31 17.07 13.65
C LYS A 417 -17.22 16.63 15.11
N HIS A 418 -18.37 16.47 15.79
CA HIS A 418 -18.39 16.06 17.20
C HIS A 418 -17.84 14.64 17.39
N ALA A 419 -18.23 13.69 16.52
CA ALA A 419 -17.72 12.32 16.58
C ALA A 419 -16.21 12.26 16.34
N ILE A 420 -15.71 12.99 15.34
CA ILE A 420 -14.26 13.12 15.07
C ILE A 420 -13.53 13.71 16.28
N ALA A 421 -14.07 14.78 16.89
CA ALA A 421 -13.50 15.34 18.10
C ALA A 421 -13.43 14.31 19.24
N CYS A 422 -14.46 13.48 19.42
CA CYS A 422 -14.45 12.39 20.40
C CYS A 422 -13.37 11.33 20.09
N CYS A 423 -13.25 10.89 18.83
CA CYS A 423 -12.20 9.96 18.40
C CYS A 423 -10.81 10.52 18.69
N VAL A 424 -10.55 11.80 18.37
CA VAL A 424 -9.26 12.44 18.62
C VAL A 424 -8.98 12.57 20.12
N ARG A 425 -9.96 12.95 20.95
CA ARG A 425 -9.80 12.97 22.42
C ARG A 425 -9.49 11.57 22.96
N SER A 426 -10.20 10.55 22.48
CA SER A 426 -9.94 9.15 22.84
C SER A 426 -8.51 8.73 22.47
N ALA A 427 -8.04 9.09 21.27
CA ALA A 427 -6.67 8.82 20.84
C ALA A 427 -5.64 9.47 21.80
N PHE A 428 -5.81 10.74 22.16
CA PHE A 428 -4.96 11.40 23.18
C PHE A 428 -4.97 10.65 24.51
N GLY A 429 -6.16 10.30 25.02
CA GLY A 429 -6.31 9.60 26.31
C GLY A 429 -5.65 8.22 26.31
N VAL A 430 -5.85 7.44 25.24
CA VAL A 430 -5.26 6.10 25.10
C VAL A 430 -3.74 6.16 25.01
N LEU A 431 -3.18 7.12 24.28
CA LEU A 431 -1.72 7.28 24.16
C LEU A 431 -1.04 7.55 25.51
N VAL A 432 -1.69 8.30 26.41
CA VAL A 432 -1.22 8.49 27.79
C VAL A 432 -1.44 7.22 28.62
N LYS A 433 -2.65 6.64 28.57
CA LYS A 433 -3.03 5.43 29.32
C LYS A 433 -2.10 4.25 29.03
N LYS A 434 -1.66 4.12 27.77
CA LYS A 434 -0.78 3.06 27.28
C LYS A 434 0.70 3.44 27.35
N ARG A 435 1.02 4.58 27.99
CA ARG A 435 2.40 5.05 28.25
C ARG A 435 3.24 5.25 26.98
N VAL A 436 2.60 5.55 25.84
CA VAL A 436 3.33 6.01 24.65
C VAL A 436 4.01 7.35 24.96
N ILE A 437 3.31 8.21 25.71
CA ILE A 437 3.87 9.39 26.36
C ILE A 437 3.52 9.36 27.84
N SER A 438 4.35 9.99 28.69
CA SER A 438 4.14 9.98 30.13
C SER A 438 3.02 10.93 30.58
N SER A 439 2.91 12.09 29.95
CA SER A 439 1.91 13.13 30.26
C SER A 439 1.72 14.08 29.07
N LEU A 440 0.51 14.64 28.93
CA LEU A 440 0.21 15.70 27.95
C LEU A 440 0.80 17.06 28.35
N GLU A 441 1.28 17.20 29.59
CA GLU A 441 1.96 18.41 30.08
C GLU A 441 3.16 18.81 29.22
N GLN A 442 3.82 17.83 28.60
CA GLN A 442 4.92 18.08 27.65
C GLN A 442 4.49 18.97 26.47
N LEU A 443 3.21 18.96 26.11
CA LEU A 443 2.64 19.83 25.09
C LEU A 443 1.88 21.01 25.72
N THR A 444 1.01 20.75 26.71
CA THR A 444 0.13 21.79 27.28
C THR A 444 0.85 22.82 28.13
N CYS A 445 2.03 22.50 28.67
CA CYS A 445 2.84 23.41 29.47
C CYS A 445 4.09 23.92 28.72
N CYS A 446 4.31 23.50 27.47
CA CYS A 446 5.48 23.95 26.71
C CYS A 446 5.36 25.43 26.34
N GLU A 447 6.34 26.25 26.76
CA GLU A 447 6.38 27.69 26.47
C GLU A 447 6.79 28.02 25.03
N LYS A 448 7.48 27.11 24.35
CA LYS A 448 7.88 27.28 22.95
C LYS A 448 6.72 27.09 21.98
N LEU A 449 5.67 26.37 22.40
CA LEU A 449 4.48 26.15 21.58
C LEU A 449 3.68 27.45 21.46
N SER A 450 3.06 27.67 20.30
CA SER A 450 2.18 28.83 20.10
C SER A 450 1.14 28.94 21.22
N PRO A 451 1.04 30.08 21.91
CA PRO A 451 0.11 30.25 23.04
C PRO A 451 -1.34 29.94 22.65
N LEU A 452 -1.76 30.32 21.44
CA LEU A 452 -3.10 30.05 20.92
C LEU A 452 -3.36 28.56 20.75
N LEU A 453 -2.41 27.82 20.15
CA LEU A 453 -2.53 26.37 19.97
C LEU A 453 -2.51 25.64 21.31
N ARG A 454 -1.68 26.09 22.24
CA ARG A 454 -1.61 25.55 23.60
C ARG A 454 -2.93 25.73 24.35
N GLN A 455 -3.51 26.93 24.32
CA GLN A 455 -4.83 27.20 24.90
C GLN A 455 -5.93 26.36 24.24
N LYS A 456 -5.94 26.27 22.91
CA LYS A 456 -6.90 25.44 22.16
C LYS A 456 -6.77 23.95 22.55
N LEU A 457 -5.55 23.44 22.71
CA LEU A 457 -5.29 22.08 23.16
C LEU A 457 -5.81 21.82 24.57
N VAL A 458 -5.52 22.71 25.53
CA VAL A 458 -6.03 22.59 26.90
C VAL A 458 -7.57 22.59 26.90
N ALA A 459 -8.19 23.55 26.21
CA ALA A 459 -9.64 23.62 26.12
C ALA A 459 -10.27 22.37 25.48
N PHE A 460 -9.65 21.86 24.41
CA PHE A 460 -10.11 20.67 23.71
C PHE A 460 -10.07 19.41 24.59
N LEU A 461 -8.99 19.23 25.36
CA LEU A 461 -8.82 18.08 26.26
C LEU A 461 -9.73 18.17 27.49
N SER A 462 -9.96 19.37 28.03
CA SER A 462 -10.82 19.59 29.19
C SER A 462 -12.32 19.46 28.88
N SER A 463 -12.72 19.52 27.61
CA SER A 463 -14.11 19.32 27.16
C SER A 463 -14.53 17.84 27.25
N SER A 464 -14.71 17.32 28.46
CA SER A 464 -15.26 15.98 28.72
C SER A 464 -16.70 16.08 29.19
N ASN A 465 -17.64 15.48 28.44
CA ASN A 465 -18.87 14.93 29.01
C ASN A 465 -18.90 13.43 28.71
N PRO A 466 -18.78 12.55 29.72
CA PRO A 466 -19.12 11.14 29.62
C PRO A 466 -20.61 10.95 29.98
N GLY A 467 -21.41 10.38 29.07
CA GLY A 467 -22.79 9.94 29.35
C GLY A 467 -23.90 10.72 28.66
N ALA A 468 -24.08 10.52 27.35
CA ALA A 468 -25.35 10.78 26.63
C ALA A 468 -25.37 10.11 25.24
N ALA A 469 -24.59 9.03 25.05
CA ALA A 469 -24.48 8.35 23.75
C ALA A 469 -25.20 6.99 23.72
N GLU A 470 -25.96 6.63 24.75
CA GLU A 470 -26.76 5.39 24.77
C GLU A 470 -28.26 5.58 24.48
N ASP A 471 -28.79 6.81 24.38
CA ASP A 471 -30.24 7.02 24.17
C ASP A 471 -30.64 7.66 22.81
N SER A 472 -29.73 7.74 21.83
CA SER A 472 -30.09 8.26 20.49
C SER A 472 -30.04 7.24 19.35
N CYS A 473 -29.74 5.97 19.64
CA CYS A 473 -29.87 4.90 18.65
C CYS A 473 -31.09 4.04 18.96
N GLY A 474 -32.25 4.45 18.42
CA GLY A 474 -33.40 3.54 18.28
C GLY A 474 -34.76 4.08 18.70
N LYS A 475 -35.27 5.13 18.04
CA LYS A 475 -36.72 5.22 17.75
C LYS A 475 -36.96 5.81 16.36
N PRO A 476 -37.85 5.22 15.55
CA PRO A 476 -38.16 5.70 14.21
C PRO A 476 -39.04 6.95 14.28
N THR A 477 -38.64 8.01 13.57
CA THR A 477 -39.39 9.25 13.44
C THR A 477 -40.63 9.00 12.59
N ALA A 478 -41.80 9.15 13.19
CA ALA A 478 -43.08 9.07 12.50
C ALA A 478 -43.26 10.25 11.52
N ILE A 479 -43.78 9.91 10.35
CA ILE A 479 -44.19 10.79 9.26
C ILE A 479 -45.24 11.78 9.78
N VAL A 480 -45.01 13.08 9.61
CA VAL A 480 -46.06 14.09 9.73
C VAL A 480 -46.19 14.81 8.39
N SER A 481 -47.21 14.39 7.66
CA SER A 481 -47.77 15.02 6.48
C SER A 481 -48.25 16.43 6.83
N LYS A 482 -47.81 17.45 6.07
CA LYS A 482 -48.38 18.80 6.11
C LYS A 482 -49.46 18.89 5.03
N GLU A 483 -50.70 18.95 5.45
CA GLU A 483 -51.82 19.42 4.64
C GLU A 483 -52.72 20.29 5.53
N THR A 484 -53.31 21.33 4.94
CA THR A 484 -54.25 22.34 5.52
C THR A 484 -53.61 23.39 6.46
N GLU A 485 -53.87 24.69 6.38
CA GLU A 485 -54.92 25.46 5.70
C GLU A 485 -54.47 26.94 5.60
N LEU A 486 -54.69 27.56 4.44
CA LEU A 486 -54.48 28.99 4.18
C LEU A 486 -55.86 29.65 4.13
N LYS A 487 -56.22 30.53 5.08
CA LYS A 487 -57.25 31.56 4.87
C LYS A 487 -57.24 32.65 5.97
N LYS A 488 -56.93 33.87 5.49
CA LYS A 488 -57.50 35.19 5.82
C LYS A 488 -57.66 35.59 7.29
N SER A 489 -56.94 36.64 7.70
CA SER A 489 -57.45 38.02 7.61
C SER A 489 -56.40 39.04 8.06
N VAL A 490 -56.05 39.99 7.19
CA VAL A 490 -55.50 41.29 7.59
C VAL A 490 -56.38 42.34 6.93
N CYS A 491 -57.01 43.16 7.76
CA CYS A 491 -57.49 44.49 7.42
C CYS A 491 -56.94 45.40 8.50
N SER A 492 -56.10 46.36 8.13
CA SER A 492 -56.23 47.80 8.47
C SER A 492 -54.94 48.54 8.15
N SER A 493 -55.08 49.57 7.31
CA SER A 493 -54.15 50.64 6.95
C SER A 493 -53.12 50.36 5.86
#